data_AF-A0A840Y8A1-F1
#
_entry.id   AF-A0A840Y8A1-F1
#
_cell.length_a   1.000
_cell.length_b   1.000
_cell.length_c   1.000
_cell.angle_alpha   90.00
_cell.angle_beta   90.00
_cell.angle_gamma   90.00
#
_symmetry.space_group_name_H-M   'P 1'
#
loop_
_entity.id
_entity.type
_entity.pdbx_description
1 polymer ?
#
loop_
_entity_poly.entity_id
_entity_poly.type
_entity_poly.pdbx_seq_one_letter_code
_entity_poly.pdbx_strand_id
1 'polypeptide(L)'
;MGNAGYVFDRYISHVLNNVGSKPSMSFKKNGTPVTRLSSLYLIGDTNGATECYIDAHGGNYSADYVLDNQTFTVPDGIHVKFFQPAGYAFGCFKAQLRDGPPKQHGGTNDQDYDGGDTCPNYMLTKFQGRHSGADAQSIRDQEIDYEGFQDIAGDAGIVLVTVRNRWFHGGITLKSAIHDIRKAVPSITTFNCMFCRVDDTTASLAQVTWNASPTTGGQWY
;
A
#
# COMPACT_ATOMS: atom_id res chain seq x y z
N MET A 1 1.03 -10.76 -29.83
CA MET A 1 1.43 -9.40 -29.38
C MET A 1 0.20 -8.51 -29.47
N GLY A 2 -0.25 -7.92 -28.36
CA GLY A 2 -1.42 -7.03 -28.37
C GLY A 2 -1.09 -5.73 -29.11
N ASN A 3 -2.03 -5.24 -29.93
CA ASN A 3 -1.89 -3.95 -30.61
C ASN A 3 -1.82 -2.84 -29.56
N ALA A 4 -0.74 -2.04 -29.56
CA ALA A 4 -0.55 -0.93 -28.62
C ALA A 4 -1.74 0.05 -28.63
N GLY A 5 -2.39 0.27 -29.78
CA GLY A 5 -3.60 1.08 -29.90
C GLY A 5 -4.78 0.50 -29.12
N TYR A 6 -4.95 -0.82 -29.13
CA TYR A 6 -6.02 -1.48 -28.38
C TYR A 6 -5.82 -1.37 -26.85
N VAL A 7 -4.58 -1.47 -26.38
CA VAL A 7 -4.24 -1.27 -24.96
C VAL A 7 -4.48 0.19 -24.55
N PHE A 8 -4.07 1.14 -25.40
CA PHE A 8 -4.28 2.56 -25.16
C PHE A 8 -5.77 2.94 -25.16
N ASP A 9 -6.57 2.41 -26.08
CA ASP A 9 -8.02 2.67 -26.13
C ASP A 9 -8.76 2.09 -24.93
N ARG A 10 -8.39 0.88 -24.50
CA ARG A 10 -8.88 0.27 -23.24
C ARG A 10 -8.51 1.13 -22.03
N TYR A 11 -7.27 1.64 -22.00
CA TYR A 11 -6.78 2.53 -20.95
C TYR A 11 -7.59 3.83 -20.90
N ILE A 12 -7.71 4.54 -22.02
CA ILE A 12 -8.47 5.80 -22.11
C ILE A 12 -9.95 5.56 -21.75
N SER A 13 -10.56 4.51 -22.28
CA SER A 13 -11.95 4.16 -21.97
C SER A 13 -12.14 3.84 -20.49
N HIS A 14 -11.22 3.11 -19.85
CA HIS A 14 -11.28 2.84 -18.43
C HIS A 14 -11.13 4.11 -17.58
N VAL A 15 -10.15 4.95 -17.92
CA VAL A 15 -9.91 6.23 -17.23
C VAL A 15 -11.12 7.15 -17.33
N LEU A 16 -11.69 7.33 -18.52
CA LEU A 16 -12.81 8.23 -18.74
C LEU A 16 -14.12 7.69 -18.15
N ASN A 17 -14.45 6.42 -18.42
CA ASN A 17 -15.77 5.89 -18.11
C ASN A 17 -15.90 5.30 -16.70
N ASN A 18 -14.80 4.79 -16.11
CA ASN A 18 -14.85 4.11 -14.81
C ASN A 18 -14.19 4.90 -13.68
N VAL A 19 -13.12 5.65 -13.99
CA VAL A 19 -12.34 6.37 -12.96
C VAL A 19 -12.79 7.83 -12.85
N GLY A 20 -12.98 8.54 -13.97
CA GLY A 20 -13.40 9.94 -13.98
C GLY A 20 -14.85 10.17 -13.53
N SER A 21 -15.71 9.16 -13.68
CA SER A 21 -17.15 9.23 -13.37
C SER A 21 -17.48 8.89 -11.91
N LYS A 22 -16.55 8.27 -11.17
CA LYS A 22 -16.80 7.86 -9.78
C LYS A 22 -16.26 8.92 -8.81
N PRO A 23 -17.05 9.38 -7.84
CA PRO A 23 -16.54 10.27 -6.80
C PRO A 23 -15.39 9.60 -6.05
N SER A 24 -14.34 10.39 -5.75
CA SER A 24 -13.27 9.93 -4.87
C SER A 24 -13.84 9.65 -3.47
N MET A 25 -13.19 8.77 -2.72
CA MET A 25 -13.60 8.53 -1.33
C MET A 25 -13.46 9.82 -0.52
N SER A 26 -14.38 10.04 0.42
CA SER A 26 -14.37 11.21 1.30
C SER A 26 -13.37 11.03 2.43
N PHE A 27 -12.91 12.15 2.97
CA PHE A 27 -12.27 12.21 4.27
C PHE A 27 -13.25 12.83 5.26
N LYS A 28 -13.21 12.38 6.51
CA LYS A 28 -13.91 13.01 7.63
C LYS A 28 -13.39 14.44 7.82
N LYS A 29 -14.31 15.40 7.86
CA LYS A 29 -14.03 16.85 7.97
C LYS A 29 -13.17 17.21 9.19
N ASN A 30 -13.35 16.48 10.29
CA ASN A 30 -12.62 16.66 11.55
C ASN A 30 -11.92 15.35 11.99
N GLY A 31 -11.57 14.50 11.03
CA GLY A 31 -10.83 13.26 11.31
C GLY A 31 -9.33 13.51 11.47
N THR A 32 -8.59 12.42 11.65
CA THR A 32 -7.13 12.39 11.67
C THR A 32 -6.53 13.18 10.50
N PRO A 33 -5.44 13.95 10.71
CA PRO A 33 -4.85 14.79 9.66
C PRO A 33 -4.50 14.02 8.39
N VAL A 34 -4.66 14.69 7.24
CA VAL A 34 -4.31 14.14 5.94
C VAL A 34 -3.42 15.10 5.18
N THR A 35 -2.19 14.67 4.90
CA THR A 35 -1.26 15.37 4.01
C THR A 35 -1.37 14.79 2.62
N ARG A 36 -1.70 15.64 1.65
CA ARG A 36 -1.82 15.27 0.24
C ARG A 36 -0.50 15.54 -0.49
N LEU A 37 0.11 14.48 -1.02
CA LEU A 37 1.23 14.56 -1.96
C LEU A 37 0.74 14.44 -3.40
N SER A 38 1.66 14.45 -4.37
CA SER A 38 1.33 14.33 -5.80
C SER A 38 0.53 13.04 -6.08
N SER A 39 1.03 11.92 -5.58
CA SER A 39 0.47 10.58 -5.85
C SER A 39 0.07 9.80 -4.59
N LEU A 40 0.33 10.35 -3.40
CA LEU A 40 0.08 9.68 -2.11
C LEU A 40 -0.79 10.53 -1.18
N TYR A 41 -1.56 9.86 -0.33
CA TYR A 41 -2.09 10.43 0.91
C TYR A 41 -1.30 9.89 2.08
N LEU A 42 -0.87 10.78 2.97
CA LEU A 42 -0.35 10.46 4.31
C LEU A 42 -1.47 10.79 5.28
N ILE A 43 -1.95 9.79 6.02
CA ILE A 43 -3.09 9.86 6.92
C ILE A 43 -2.56 9.54 8.32
N GLY A 44 -2.61 10.50 9.23
CA GLY A 44 -1.94 10.42 10.53
C GLY A 44 -1.26 11.73 10.91
N ASP A 45 -0.91 11.88 12.20
CA ASP A 45 -0.04 12.97 12.62
C ASP A 45 1.40 12.69 12.16
N THR A 46 1.90 13.52 11.24
CA THR A 46 3.26 13.40 10.70
C THR A 46 4.29 14.15 11.53
N ASN A 47 3.88 14.91 12.55
CA ASN A 47 4.79 15.71 13.35
C ASN A 47 5.64 14.81 14.26
N GLY A 48 6.93 14.69 13.96
CA GLY A 48 7.84 13.84 14.71
C GLY A 48 7.69 12.34 14.44
N ALA A 49 6.82 11.93 13.51
CA ALA A 49 6.70 10.54 13.09
C ALA A 49 8.01 10.06 12.47
N THR A 50 8.52 8.92 12.94
CA THR A 50 9.75 8.27 12.44
C THR A 50 9.48 7.08 11.54
N GLU A 51 8.24 6.61 11.51
CA GLU A 51 7.82 5.49 10.68
C GLU A 51 6.47 5.75 9.99
N CYS A 52 6.22 5.02 8.91
CA CYS A 52 4.92 4.98 8.26
C CYS A 52 4.59 3.59 7.73
N TYR A 53 3.30 3.37 7.44
CA TYR A 53 2.75 2.11 6.98
C TYR A 53 2.17 2.29 5.58
N ILE A 54 2.87 1.79 4.56
CA ILE A 54 2.44 1.89 3.16
C ILE A 54 1.42 0.80 2.87
N ASP A 55 0.16 1.20 2.73
CA ASP A 55 -0.93 0.38 2.25
C ASP A 55 -1.14 0.56 0.74
N ALA A 56 -0.90 -0.53 0.01
CA ALA A 56 -1.04 -0.60 -1.44
C ALA A 56 -1.29 -2.05 -1.88
N HIS A 57 -1.54 -2.24 -3.16
CA HIS A 57 -1.14 -3.47 -3.83
C HIS A 57 0.31 -3.32 -4.26
N GLY A 58 1.07 -4.38 -4.09
CA GLY A 58 2.45 -4.46 -4.54
C GLY A 58 2.62 -5.72 -5.35
N GLY A 59 3.53 -5.66 -6.31
CA GLY A 59 3.66 -6.74 -7.27
C GLY A 59 2.51 -6.75 -8.27
N ASN A 60 2.83 -7.02 -9.53
CA ASN A 60 1.86 -7.07 -10.62
C ASN A 60 2.42 -7.95 -11.74
N TYR A 61 1.50 -8.38 -12.59
CA TYR A 61 1.86 -9.13 -13.78
C TYR A 61 2.75 -8.26 -14.68
N SER A 62 3.83 -8.78 -15.25
CA SER A 62 4.72 -8.01 -16.16
C SER A 62 3.96 -7.51 -17.39
N ALA A 63 2.83 -8.12 -17.70
CA ALA A 63 1.89 -7.67 -18.74
C ALA A 63 1.12 -6.39 -18.37
N ASP A 64 0.95 -6.08 -17.08
CA ASP A 64 0.16 -4.92 -16.62
C ASP A 64 0.97 -3.61 -16.66
N TYR A 65 2.30 -3.69 -16.76
CA TYR A 65 3.18 -2.53 -16.75
C TYR A 65 4.34 -2.68 -17.74
N VAL A 66 4.58 -1.64 -18.54
CA VAL A 66 5.75 -1.55 -19.44
C VAL A 66 7.07 -1.41 -18.67
N LEU A 67 7.00 -1.10 -17.36
CA LEU A 67 8.14 -0.94 -16.48
C LEU A 67 8.28 -2.20 -15.61
N ASP A 68 9.41 -2.89 -15.79
CA ASP A 68 9.80 -4.09 -15.05
C ASP A 68 10.06 -3.79 -13.56
N ASN A 69 9.96 -4.82 -12.72
CA ASN A 69 10.29 -4.81 -11.28
C ASN A 69 11.82 -4.67 -11.09
N GLN A 70 12.37 -3.51 -11.49
CA GLN A 70 13.77 -3.19 -11.24
C GLN A 70 14.05 -3.14 -9.74
N THR A 71 15.33 -3.18 -9.36
CA THR A 71 15.73 -2.92 -7.98
C THR A 71 16.12 -1.45 -7.80
N PHE A 72 16.23 -1.02 -6.55
CA PHE A 72 16.82 0.27 -6.18
C PHE A 72 17.72 0.12 -4.96
N THR A 73 18.72 0.98 -4.86
CA THR A 73 19.53 1.10 -3.64
C THR A 73 18.74 1.89 -2.60
N VAL A 74 18.53 1.31 -1.42
CA VAL A 74 17.87 1.98 -0.30
C VAL A 74 18.74 3.16 0.15
N PRO A 75 18.19 4.38 0.28
CA PRO A 75 18.99 5.53 0.72
C PRO A 75 19.53 5.35 2.15
N ASP A 76 20.69 5.94 2.43
CA ASP A 76 21.29 5.91 3.77
C ASP A 76 20.32 6.43 4.85
N GLY A 77 20.29 5.73 6.00
CA GLY A 77 19.41 6.06 7.13
C GLY A 77 17.95 5.70 6.91
N ILE A 78 17.62 4.93 5.86
CA ILE A 78 16.29 4.40 5.59
C ILE A 78 16.24 2.91 5.89
N HIS A 79 15.14 2.47 6.50
CA HIS A 79 14.81 1.08 6.73
C HIS A 79 13.49 0.74 6.02
N VAL A 80 13.51 -0.28 5.16
CA VAL A 80 12.34 -0.76 4.43
C VAL A 80 11.98 -2.14 4.92
N LYS A 81 10.81 -2.28 5.51
CA LYS A 81 10.32 -3.50 6.14
C LYS A 81 9.15 -4.09 5.38
N PHE A 82 9.23 -5.38 5.09
CA PHE A 82 8.17 -6.21 4.54
C PHE A 82 7.75 -7.24 5.59
N PHE A 83 6.50 -7.67 5.54
CA PHE A 83 5.93 -8.60 6.51
C PHE A 83 5.71 -10.01 5.97
N GLN A 84 6.15 -10.23 4.73
CA GLN A 84 6.04 -11.48 4.01
C GLN A 84 7.20 -11.61 3.02
N PRO A 85 7.55 -12.83 2.57
CA PRO A 85 8.60 -13.04 1.59
C PRO A 85 8.22 -12.54 0.19
N ALA A 86 9.21 -12.35 -0.68
CA ALA A 86 8.96 -12.16 -2.11
C ALA A 86 8.19 -13.36 -2.69
N GLY A 87 7.24 -13.09 -3.58
CA GLY A 87 6.34 -14.11 -4.14
C GLY A 87 5.15 -14.48 -3.25
N TYR A 88 4.77 -13.65 -2.27
CA TYR A 88 3.62 -13.94 -1.39
C TYR A 88 2.59 -12.81 -1.39
N ALA A 89 1.32 -13.18 -1.25
CA ALA A 89 0.22 -12.25 -1.11
C ALA A 89 0.05 -11.79 0.35
N PHE A 90 -0.22 -10.49 0.54
CA PHE A 90 -0.43 -9.91 1.86
C PHE A 90 -1.90 -10.00 2.25
N GLY A 91 -2.23 -10.91 3.16
CA GLY A 91 -3.56 -11.04 3.74
C GLY A 91 -3.63 -10.37 5.11
N CYS A 92 -4.17 -9.14 5.18
CA CYS A 92 -4.51 -8.54 6.47
C CYS A 92 -5.71 -7.60 6.43
N PHE A 93 -6.39 -7.50 7.58
CA PHE A 93 -7.35 -6.45 7.84
C PHE A 93 -6.62 -5.25 8.46
N LYS A 94 -6.69 -4.09 7.82
CA LYS A 94 -5.95 -2.89 8.28
C LYS A 94 -6.40 -2.42 9.65
N ALA A 95 -7.62 -2.74 10.04
CA ALA A 95 -8.15 -2.50 11.38
C ALA A 95 -7.23 -3.07 12.50
N GLN A 96 -6.49 -4.15 12.22
CA GLN A 96 -5.59 -4.78 13.18
C GLN A 96 -4.33 -3.96 13.50
N LEU A 97 -4.05 -2.87 12.76
CA LEU A 97 -3.00 -1.93 13.12
C LEU A 97 -3.26 -1.26 14.48
N ARG A 98 -4.50 -1.22 14.95
CA ARG A 98 -4.86 -0.77 16.30
C ARG A 98 -4.26 -1.65 17.39
N ASP A 99 -4.03 -2.93 17.09
CA ASP A 99 -3.47 -3.91 18.03
C ASP A 99 -1.94 -3.96 17.97
N GLY A 100 -1.33 -3.17 17.08
CA GLY A 100 0.12 -3.06 16.91
C GLY A 100 0.60 -3.35 15.48
N PRO A 101 1.92 -3.32 15.26
CA PRO A 101 2.49 -3.54 13.93
C PRO A 101 2.26 -4.99 13.46
N PRO A 102 2.23 -5.22 12.13
CA PRO A 102 2.23 -6.56 11.58
C PRO A 102 3.46 -7.34 12.06
N LYS A 103 3.30 -8.65 12.24
CA LYS A 103 4.43 -9.54 12.50
C LYS A 103 5.00 -10.07 11.19
N GLN A 104 6.32 -10.08 11.11
CA GLN A 104 7.06 -10.74 10.05
C GLN A 104 6.76 -12.24 10.04
N HIS A 105 6.63 -12.82 8.84
CA HIS A 105 6.56 -14.26 8.70
C HIS A 105 7.88 -14.89 9.17
N GLY A 106 7.82 -15.78 10.17
CA GLY A 106 9.01 -16.40 10.74
C GLY A 106 9.82 -17.19 9.70
N GLY A 107 11.14 -17.02 9.70
CA GLY A 107 12.08 -17.86 8.95
C GLY A 107 12.50 -17.36 7.56
N THR A 108 12.28 -16.09 7.21
CA THR A 108 12.71 -15.53 5.91
C THR A 108 13.48 -14.22 6.06
N ASN A 109 14.64 -14.14 5.39
CA ASN A 109 15.63 -13.04 5.55
C ASN A 109 15.42 -11.86 4.59
N ASP A 110 14.52 -11.96 3.62
CA ASP A 110 14.29 -10.96 2.55
C ASP A 110 13.23 -9.92 2.94
N GLN A 111 13.06 -9.71 4.24
CA GLN A 111 11.97 -8.92 4.80
C GLN A 111 12.41 -7.53 5.25
N ASP A 112 13.69 -7.27 5.43
CA ASP A 112 14.20 -5.96 5.82
C ASP A 112 15.35 -5.54 4.89
N TYR A 113 15.36 -4.27 4.51
CA TYR A 113 16.43 -3.66 3.72
C TYR A 113 16.84 -2.33 4.37
N ASP A 114 18.13 -2.20 4.66
CA ASP A 114 18.74 -1.02 5.25
C ASP A 114 19.45 -0.16 4.19
N GLY A 115 19.88 1.04 4.58
CA GLY A 115 20.64 1.95 3.71
C GLY A 115 21.83 1.26 3.03
N GLY A 116 21.89 1.38 1.70
CA GLY A 116 22.89 0.73 0.85
C GLY A 116 22.44 -0.61 0.25
N ASP A 117 21.41 -1.25 0.81
CA ASP A 117 20.91 -2.53 0.29
C ASP A 117 20.22 -2.37 -1.07
N THR A 118 20.22 -3.46 -1.84
CA THR A 118 19.47 -3.57 -3.10
C THR A 118 18.08 -4.13 -2.83
N CYS A 119 17.06 -3.26 -2.85
CA CYS A 119 15.66 -3.61 -2.59
C CYS A 119 14.86 -3.74 -3.90
N PRO A 120 13.91 -4.69 -4.02
CA PRO A 120 12.95 -4.72 -5.12
C PRO A 120 12.12 -3.44 -5.17
N ASN A 121 11.96 -2.87 -6.36
CA ASN A 121 11.21 -1.63 -6.57
C ASN A 121 9.77 -1.91 -7.00
N TYR A 122 8.95 -2.38 -6.06
CA TYR A 122 7.57 -2.76 -6.36
C TYR A 122 6.75 -1.62 -6.95
N MET A 123 6.00 -1.92 -7.99
CA MET A 123 4.92 -1.06 -8.49
C MET A 123 3.79 -1.04 -7.47
N LEU A 124 3.40 0.15 -7.02
CA LEU A 124 2.38 0.36 -6.01
C LEU A 124 1.09 0.86 -6.67
N THR A 125 0.00 0.15 -6.44
CA THR A 125 -1.33 0.56 -6.88
C THR A 125 -2.28 0.64 -5.70
N LYS A 126 -3.39 1.36 -5.88
CA LYS A 126 -4.36 1.50 -4.80
C LYS A 126 -5.09 0.17 -4.58
N PHE A 127 -5.02 -0.35 -3.35
CA PHE A 127 -5.71 -1.57 -2.92
C PHE A 127 -7.20 -1.34 -2.59
N GLN A 128 -7.55 -0.19 -2.01
CA GLN A 128 -8.76 -0.08 -1.20
C GLN A 128 -9.84 0.89 -1.72
N GLY A 129 -11.06 0.69 -1.22
CA GLY A 129 -12.29 1.39 -1.61
C GLY A 129 -13.16 0.59 -2.57
N ARG A 130 -14.08 1.25 -3.31
CA ARG A 130 -14.96 0.62 -4.34
C ARG A 130 -14.24 -0.10 -5.49
N HIS A 131 -12.92 -0.21 -5.43
CA HIS A 131 -12.04 -0.89 -6.38
C HIS A 131 -11.62 -2.28 -5.87
N SER A 132 -11.80 -2.59 -4.58
CA SER A 132 -11.61 -3.94 -4.04
C SER A 132 -12.68 -4.94 -4.51
N GLY A 133 -13.73 -4.46 -5.19
CA GLY A 133 -14.91 -5.25 -5.53
C GLY A 133 -15.89 -5.43 -4.35
N ALA A 134 -15.54 -4.93 -3.16
CA ALA A 134 -16.41 -4.98 -1.98
C ALA A 134 -17.60 -4.03 -2.10
N ASP A 135 -18.74 -4.45 -1.56
CA ASP A 135 -19.93 -3.60 -1.45
C ASP A 135 -19.72 -2.47 -0.41
N ALA A 136 -20.62 -1.49 -0.40
CA ALA A 136 -20.49 -0.32 0.48
C ALA A 136 -20.56 -0.66 1.98
N GLN A 137 -21.24 -1.75 2.36
CA GLN A 137 -21.30 -2.20 3.75
C GLN A 137 -19.98 -2.87 4.14
N SER A 138 -19.49 -3.80 3.31
CA SER A 138 -18.19 -4.43 3.47
C SER A 138 -17.04 -3.42 3.53
N ILE A 139 -17.09 -2.34 2.73
CA ILE A 139 -16.09 -1.26 2.77
C ILE A 139 -16.07 -0.58 4.14
N ARG A 140 -17.25 -0.29 4.71
CA ARG A 140 -17.37 0.34 6.02
C ARG A 140 -16.93 -0.61 7.14
N ASP A 141 -17.41 -1.85 7.10
CA ASP A 141 -17.16 -2.85 8.14
C ASP A 141 -15.68 -3.26 8.21
N GLN A 142 -14.99 -3.25 7.06
CA GLN A 142 -13.56 -3.55 6.98
C GLN A 142 -12.68 -2.29 7.04
N GLU A 143 -13.29 -1.10 7.10
CA GLU A 143 -12.61 0.19 7.16
C GLU A 143 -11.61 0.41 6.03
N ILE A 144 -11.93 -0.11 4.85
CA ILE A 144 -11.08 -0.02 3.64
C ILE A 144 -11.39 1.22 2.80
N ASP A 145 -11.90 2.29 3.42
CA ASP A 145 -12.02 3.60 2.81
C ASP A 145 -11.17 4.65 3.52
N TYR A 146 -11.16 5.87 2.98
CA TYR A 146 -10.36 6.96 3.54
C TYR A 146 -10.84 7.41 4.93
N GLU A 147 -12.11 7.19 5.26
CA GLU A 147 -12.65 7.53 6.58
C GLU A 147 -12.22 6.48 7.61
N GLY A 148 -12.32 5.19 7.28
CA GLY A 148 -11.79 4.09 8.08
C GLY A 148 -10.27 4.20 8.27
N PHE A 149 -9.54 4.63 7.24
CA PHE A 149 -8.11 4.91 7.37
C PHE A 149 -7.79 6.05 8.31
N GLN A 150 -8.61 7.09 8.35
CA GLN A 150 -8.46 8.14 9.36
C GLN A 150 -8.70 7.60 10.77
N ASP A 151 -9.69 6.72 10.95
CA ASP A 151 -9.96 6.10 12.25
C ASP A 151 -8.81 5.21 12.69
N ILE A 152 -8.35 4.29 11.83
CA ILE A 152 -7.20 3.41 12.12
C ILE A 152 -5.96 4.23 12.47
N ALA A 153 -5.61 5.23 11.65
CA ALA A 153 -4.43 6.07 11.88
C ALA A 153 -4.52 6.86 13.20
N GLY A 154 -5.71 7.38 13.50
CA GLY A 154 -5.97 8.13 14.73
C GLY A 154 -5.91 7.26 15.97
N ASP A 155 -6.59 6.11 15.95
CA ASP A 155 -6.67 5.17 17.06
C ASP A 155 -5.32 4.51 17.37
N ALA A 156 -4.57 4.13 16.32
CA ALA A 156 -3.27 3.48 16.47
C ALA A 156 -2.11 4.46 16.65
N GLY A 157 -2.32 5.76 16.42
CA GLY A 157 -1.26 6.77 16.50
C GLY A 157 -0.16 6.59 15.45
N ILE A 158 -0.54 6.20 14.22
CA ILE A 158 0.39 5.88 13.12
C ILE A 158 0.21 6.80 11.92
N VAL A 159 1.19 6.80 11.02
CA VAL A 159 1.06 7.38 9.68
C VAL A 159 0.79 6.27 8.68
N LEU A 160 -0.44 6.19 8.18
CA LEU A 160 -0.82 5.37 7.04
C LEU A 160 -0.54 6.11 5.74
N VAL A 161 0.05 5.42 4.77
CA VAL A 161 0.30 5.94 3.43
C VAL A 161 -0.46 5.12 2.43
N THR A 162 -1.22 5.78 1.54
CA THR A 162 -1.94 5.09 0.47
C THR A 162 -1.86 5.85 -0.85
N VAL A 163 -1.94 5.11 -1.95
CA VAL A 163 -1.97 5.68 -3.29
C VAL A 163 -3.25 6.48 -3.52
N ARG A 164 -3.11 7.69 -4.07
CA ARG A 164 -4.24 8.56 -4.41
C ARG A 164 -5.05 7.95 -5.56
N ASN A 165 -6.37 7.89 -5.39
CA ASN A 165 -7.25 7.50 -6.49
C ASN A 165 -7.66 8.72 -7.30
N ARG A 166 -6.84 9.08 -8.29
CA ARG A 166 -7.29 9.85 -9.44
C ARG A 166 -6.47 9.38 -10.62
N TRP A 167 -7.14 8.74 -11.57
CA TRP A 167 -6.51 8.14 -12.74
C TRP A 167 -5.75 6.88 -12.31
N PHE A 168 -5.73 5.88 -13.18
CA PHE A 168 -4.85 4.73 -13.01
C PHE A 168 -3.42 5.29 -12.99
N HIS A 169 -2.91 5.63 -11.80
CA HIS A 169 -1.54 6.08 -11.61
C HIS A 169 -0.65 4.84 -11.73
N GLY A 170 -0.57 4.30 -12.94
CA GLY A 170 0.53 3.44 -13.31
C GLY A 170 1.81 4.25 -13.17
N GLY A 171 2.81 3.69 -12.49
CA GLY A 171 4.13 4.32 -12.37
C GLY A 171 4.54 4.79 -10.97
N ILE A 172 3.72 4.58 -9.93
CA ILE A 172 4.22 4.74 -8.56
C ILE A 172 5.04 3.50 -8.24
N THR A 173 6.31 3.71 -7.90
CA THR A 173 7.23 2.66 -7.46
C THR A 173 7.51 2.86 -5.98
N LEU A 174 7.94 1.81 -5.28
CA LEU A 174 8.34 1.92 -3.88
C LEU A 174 9.42 3.00 -3.68
N LYS A 175 10.40 3.07 -4.59
CA LYS A 175 11.44 4.11 -4.62
C LYS A 175 10.85 5.52 -4.70
N SER A 176 9.93 5.76 -5.64
CA SER A 176 9.33 7.10 -5.79
C SER A 176 8.41 7.44 -4.62
N ALA A 177 7.72 6.46 -4.05
CA ALA A 177 6.93 6.66 -2.84
C ALA A 177 7.81 7.05 -1.64
N ILE A 178 8.89 6.32 -1.37
CA ILE A 178 9.86 6.64 -0.31
C ILE A 178 10.42 8.05 -0.51
N HIS A 179 10.84 8.39 -1.73
CA HIS A 179 11.35 9.72 -2.06
C HIS A 179 10.32 10.82 -1.73
N ASP A 180 9.08 10.67 -2.18
CA ASP A 180 8.04 11.70 -2.00
C ASP A 180 7.65 11.85 -0.53
N ILE A 181 7.55 10.74 0.22
CA ILE A 181 7.29 10.75 1.66
C ILE A 181 8.43 11.45 2.40
N ARG A 182 9.69 11.08 2.13
CA ARG A 182 10.88 11.70 2.75
C ARG A 182 10.99 13.18 2.47
N LYS A 183 10.65 13.61 1.25
CA LYS A 183 10.64 15.03 0.88
C LYS A 183 9.60 15.82 1.68
N ALA A 184 8.46 15.22 1.98
CA ALA A 184 7.38 15.87 2.72
C ALA A 184 7.58 15.79 4.25
N VAL A 185 8.09 14.67 4.74
CA VAL A 185 8.27 14.36 6.17
C VAL A 185 9.65 13.73 6.38
N PRO A 186 10.72 14.54 6.46
CA PRO A 186 12.10 14.04 6.56
C PRO A 186 12.42 13.28 7.85
N SER A 187 11.54 13.27 8.84
CA SER A 187 11.69 12.46 10.06
C SER A 187 11.36 10.98 9.84
N ILE A 188 10.53 10.63 8.85
CA ILE A 188 10.13 9.24 8.57
C ILE A 188 11.30 8.50 7.94
N THR A 189 11.95 7.62 8.69
CA THR A 189 13.09 6.80 8.24
C THR A 189 12.70 5.34 8.04
N THR A 190 11.60 4.88 8.63
CA THR A 190 11.14 3.49 8.56
C THR A 190 9.87 3.37 7.71
N PHE A 191 9.89 2.44 6.75
CA PHE A 191 8.80 2.19 5.80
C PHE A 191 8.26 0.78 5.94
N ASN A 192 7.14 0.63 6.64
CA ASN A 192 6.43 -0.62 6.85
C ASN A 192 5.54 -0.92 5.62
N CYS A 193 5.99 -1.82 4.75
CA CYS A 193 5.36 -2.16 3.48
C CYS A 193 4.27 -3.23 3.66
N MET A 194 3.00 -2.79 3.61
CA MET A 194 1.81 -3.62 3.85
C MET A 194 1.08 -3.97 2.55
N PHE A 195 1.78 -4.63 1.63
CA PHE A 195 1.27 -4.93 0.30
C PHE A 195 1.83 -6.25 -0.25
N CYS A 196 1.10 -6.86 -1.20
CA CYS A 196 1.50 -8.10 -1.87
C CYS A 196 2.92 -7.99 -2.47
N ARG A 197 3.66 -9.10 -2.56
CA ARG A 197 4.99 -9.16 -3.19
C ARG A 197 5.01 -10.14 -4.36
N VAL A 198 3.89 -10.27 -5.08
CA VAL A 198 3.66 -11.28 -6.13
C VAL A 198 4.01 -10.76 -7.54
N ASP A 199 4.43 -11.65 -8.44
CA ASP A 199 4.64 -11.34 -9.86
C ASP A 199 4.17 -12.49 -10.77
N ASP A 200 4.35 -12.35 -12.09
CA ASP A 200 4.02 -13.35 -13.11
C ASP A 200 4.61 -14.74 -12.87
N THR A 201 5.72 -14.79 -12.15
CA THR A 201 6.50 -16.02 -11.94
C THR A 201 6.14 -16.70 -10.63
N THR A 202 5.28 -16.06 -9.83
CA THR A 202 4.91 -16.50 -8.51
C THR A 202 3.89 -17.64 -8.56
N ALA A 203 4.36 -18.87 -8.33
CA ALA A 203 3.54 -20.08 -8.37
C ALA A 203 2.64 -20.30 -7.12
N SER A 204 2.87 -19.55 -6.04
CA SER A 204 2.19 -19.71 -4.76
C SER A 204 1.43 -18.45 -4.38
N LEU A 205 0.10 -18.50 -4.43
CA LEU A 205 -0.78 -17.49 -3.84
C LEU A 205 -1.03 -17.76 -2.34
N ALA A 206 -0.22 -18.59 -1.69
CA ALA A 206 -0.39 -18.87 -0.26
C ALA A 206 -0.35 -17.55 0.51
N GLN A 207 -1.48 -17.17 1.11
CA GLN A 207 -1.60 -15.94 1.88
C GLN A 207 -0.81 -16.09 3.18
N VAL A 208 0.03 -15.10 3.48
CA VAL A 208 0.54 -14.94 4.83
C VAL A 208 -0.51 -14.17 5.63
N THR A 209 -0.97 -14.74 6.74
CA THR A 209 -1.95 -14.12 7.64
C THR A 209 -1.28 -13.26 8.70
N TRP A 210 -1.98 -12.20 9.09
CA TRP A 210 -1.59 -11.29 10.17
C TRP A 210 -1.58 -11.98 11.54
N ASN A 211 -0.44 -11.93 12.24
CA ASN A 211 -0.26 -12.52 13.57
C ASN A 211 -0.06 -11.47 14.69
N ALA A 212 -0.69 -10.28 14.66
CA ALA A 212 -0.79 -9.50 15.91
C ALA A 212 -1.52 -10.35 16.96
N SER A 213 -1.05 -10.32 18.21
CA SER A 213 -1.67 -11.14 19.26
C SER A 213 -3.17 -10.84 19.31
N PRO A 214 -4.04 -11.86 19.38
CA PRO A 214 -5.44 -11.62 19.70
C PRO A 214 -5.49 -11.22 21.18
N THR A 215 -5.41 -9.93 21.48
CA THR A 215 -6.05 -9.42 22.69
C THR A 215 -7.54 -9.50 22.41
N THR A 216 -8.12 -10.66 22.74
CA THR A 216 -9.54 -11.04 22.67
C THR A 216 -10.09 -11.53 21.33
N GLY A 217 -9.95 -12.84 21.09
CA GLY A 217 -11.14 -13.70 20.93
C GLY A 217 -11.97 -13.63 19.64
N GLY A 218 -11.40 -13.34 18.47
CA GLY A 218 -12.12 -13.48 17.20
C GLY A 218 -11.30 -14.24 16.15
N GLN A 219 -11.59 -15.51 15.92
CA GLN A 219 -11.19 -16.18 14.68
C GLN A 219 -12.14 -15.74 13.56
N TRP A 220 -11.60 -15.24 12.45
CA TRP A 220 -12.35 -15.02 11.22
C TRP A 220 -11.56 -15.55 10.03
N TYR A 221 -12.30 -16.20 9.13
CA TYR A 221 -11.86 -17.02 7.98
C TYR A 221 -11.19 -16.22 6.87
#